data_AF-Q63Y01-F1
#
_entry.id   AF-Q63Y01-F1
#
_cell.length_a   1.000
_cell.length_b   1.000
_cell.length_c   1.000
_cell.angle_alpha   90.00
_cell.angle_beta   90.00
_cell.angle_gamma   90.00
#
_symmetry.space_group_name_H-M   'P 1'
#
loop_
_entity.id
_entity.type
_entity.pdbx_description
1 polymer ?
#
loop_
_entity_poly.entity_id
_entity_poly.type
_entity_poly.pdbx_seq_one_letter_code
_entity_poly.pdbx_strand_id
1 'polypeptide(L)'
;MRRAACVLALVLALHWLAALWLVRFREPFRPVEPDHVPVQVELLKPQPIERAPAPEKPAADRPRAAPKRAARAPAPPAHAPRASAPVSSAAESSTESSAESPAAASGTEPASAAGGQAAGATSGAAAGASGASAPPGEAAQGVKFALPPSADLQYDTFYNGMQNMPGTIHWRTDGGGYSLYVSMPVPFVGPYTYESRGRVDAFGVAPARYVETRGRRPPDFAIFNRQTKQIVFTGTPNSLALPDGAQDRFSMLMQLAGLVGGDPDAYRPGVTREFFVVDRDSGETWPITTIGDETISTGMGSLDARHFMRLPRRAGDTRRIDIWLAPSLGWLPVRMVQTEPNGAQIELLLHRRTNANGDADVHSDTSANTDADANADGGAAPAAAPASASGAPLNANESVNSTEKTGGSPRPPPADPGEPQP
;
A
#
# COMPACT_ATOMS: atom_id res chain seq x y z
N MET A 1 -20.73 56.54 26.36
CA MET A 1 -19.46 56.53 25.61
C MET A 1 -18.33 55.77 26.32
N ARG A 2 -17.97 56.08 27.58
CA ARG A 2 -16.84 55.41 28.29
C ARG A 2 -16.94 53.88 28.36
N ARG A 3 -18.11 53.32 28.68
CA ARG A 3 -18.30 51.85 28.74
C ARG A 3 -18.14 51.15 27.39
N ALA A 4 -18.63 51.77 26.32
CA ALA A 4 -18.48 51.25 24.96
C ALA A 4 -17.01 51.27 24.49
N ALA A 5 -16.27 52.31 24.85
CA ALA A 5 -14.83 52.39 24.57
C ALA A 5 -14.04 51.31 25.33
N CYS A 6 -14.37 51.03 26.60
CA CYS A 6 -13.75 49.95 27.36
C CYS A 6 -14.00 48.56 26.75
N VAL A 7 -15.24 48.31 26.31
CA VAL A 7 -15.59 47.03 25.66
C VAL A 7 -14.85 46.87 24.34
N LEU A 8 -14.79 47.92 23.50
CA LEU A 8 -14.04 47.89 22.25
C LEU A 8 -12.54 47.59 22.49
N ALA A 9 -11.92 48.27 23.46
CA ALA A 9 -10.52 48.08 23.80
C ALA A 9 -10.24 46.64 24.29
N LEU A 10 -11.14 46.08 25.10
CA LEU A 10 -11.03 44.71 25.60
C LEU A 10 -11.17 43.68 24.47
N VAL A 11 -12.10 43.89 23.55
CA VAL A 11 -12.26 43.02 22.36
C VAL A 11 -11.01 43.07 21.49
N LEU A 12 -10.46 44.25 21.23
CA LEU A 12 -9.22 44.41 20.45
C LEU A 12 -8.03 43.74 21.15
N ALA A 13 -7.90 43.88 22.48
CA ALA A 13 -6.86 43.21 23.25
C ALA A 13 -6.98 41.68 23.18
N LEU A 14 -8.20 41.14 23.26
CA LEU A 14 -8.48 39.71 23.09
C LEU A 14 -8.11 39.22 21.69
N HIS A 15 -8.46 39.97 20.64
CA HIS A 15 -8.08 39.63 19.26
C HIS A 15 -6.57 39.67 19.07
N TRP A 16 -5.88 40.63 19.68
CA TRP A 16 -4.43 40.70 19.62
C TRP A 16 -3.76 39.55 20.37
N LEU A 17 -4.24 39.20 21.56
CA LEU A 17 -3.77 38.02 22.30
C LEU A 17 -4.02 36.72 21.52
N ALA A 18 -5.18 36.58 20.87
CA ALA A 18 -5.47 35.44 20.01
C ALA A 18 -4.54 35.38 18.79
N ALA A 19 -4.23 36.53 18.16
CA ALA A 19 -3.28 36.62 17.06
C ALA A 19 -1.85 36.28 17.51
N LEU A 20 -1.42 36.76 18.68
CA LEU A 20 -0.12 36.45 19.28
C LEU A 20 0.01 34.97 19.64
N TRP A 21 -1.05 34.40 20.24
CA TRP A 21 -1.14 32.96 20.51
C TRP A 21 -1.02 32.17 19.21
N LEU A 22 -1.81 32.53 18.20
CA LEU A 22 -1.79 31.89 16.89
C LEU A 22 -0.39 31.91 16.30
N VAL A 23 0.27 33.07 16.23
CA VAL A 23 1.64 33.25 15.72
C VAL A 23 2.67 32.41 16.49
N ARG A 24 2.57 32.36 17.82
CA ARG A 24 3.54 31.66 18.68
C ARG A 24 3.41 30.13 18.63
N PHE A 25 2.24 29.61 18.28
CA PHE A 25 1.99 28.18 18.10
C PHE A 25 2.02 27.74 16.62
N ARG A 26 2.54 28.58 15.69
CA ARG A 26 2.71 28.23 14.26
C ARG A 26 4.01 27.52 13.88
N GLU A 27 4.78 27.00 14.84
CA GLU A 27 6.00 26.25 14.54
C GLU A 27 5.83 25.13 13.47
N PRO A 28 4.70 24.39 13.37
CA PRO A 28 4.54 23.42 12.26
C PRO A 28 4.24 24.05 10.89
N PHE A 29 3.98 25.36 10.79
CA PHE A 29 3.41 26.02 9.60
C PHE A 29 4.34 27.05 8.94
N ARG A 30 5.66 26.91 9.07
CA ARG A 30 6.57 27.68 8.22
C ARG A 30 6.46 27.12 6.79
N PRO A 31 6.07 27.94 5.79
CA PRO A 31 6.23 27.55 4.40
C PRO A 31 7.69 27.19 4.19
N VAL A 32 7.96 26.03 3.56
CA VAL A 32 9.33 25.65 3.22
C VAL A 32 9.86 26.69 2.23
N GLU A 33 10.67 27.62 2.74
CA GLU A 33 11.42 28.60 1.95
C GLU A 33 12.17 27.84 0.85
N PRO A 34 12.18 28.32 -0.42
CA PRO A 34 12.93 27.65 -1.47
C PRO A 34 14.42 27.83 -1.23
N ASP A 35 15.01 26.89 -0.48
CA ASP A 35 16.45 26.70 -0.53
C ASP A 35 16.82 26.39 -1.97
N HIS A 36 17.62 27.28 -2.55
CA HIS A 36 18.30 27.02 -3.81
C HIS A 36 19.39 25.99 -3.50
N VAL A 37 19.00 24.72 -3.38
CA VAL A 37 19.93 23.62 -3.17
C VAL A 37 20.82 23.54 -4.42
N PRO A 38 22.14 23.76 -4.33
CA PRO A 38 23.04 23.58 -5.46
C PRO A 38 23.09 22.08 -5.78
N VAL A 39 22.39 21.69 -6.84
CA VAL A 39 22.14 20.30 -7.19
C VAL A 39 23.36 19.72 -7.91
N GLN A 40 24.08 18.80 -7.26
CA GLN A 40 24.78 17.77 -8.01
C GLN A 40 23.73 16.77 -8.47
N VAL A 41 23.23 16.95 -9.70
CA VAL A 41 22.14 16.15 -10.27
C VAL A 41 22.68 14.78 -10.64
N GLU A 42 22.77 13.87 -9.67
CA GLU A 42 22.81 12.45 -10.01
C GLU A 42 21.37 11.99 -10.26
N LEU A 43 21.02 11.84 -11.53
CA LEU A 43 19.70 11.39 -11.95
C LEU A 43 19.63 9.87 -11.92
N LEU A 44 19.01 9.34 -10.89
CA LEU A 44 18.70 7.94 -10.77
C LEU A 44 17.45 7.61 -11.58
N LYS A 45 17.60 6.73 -12.57
CA LYS A 45 16.47 6.16 -13.31
C LYS A 45 15.95 4.88 -12.65
N PRO A 46 14.72 4.45 -12.94
CA PRO A 46 14.26 3.12 -12.55
C PRO A 46 15.22 2.05 -13.05
N GLN A 47 15.69 1.20 -12.14
CA GLN A 47 16.60 0.09 -12.42
C GLN A 47 16.12 -1.14 -11.64
N PRO A 48 16.42 -2.36 -12.11
CA PRO A 48 16.10 -3.57 -11.37
C PRO A 48 16.74 -3.56 -9.97
N ILE A 49 16.02 -4.09 -8.99
CA ILE A 49 16.53 -4.28 -7.64
C ILE A 49 17.49 -5.46 -7.59
N GLU A 50 18.47 -5.39 -6.70
CA GLU A 50 19.35 -6.51 -6.43
C GLU A 50 18.54 -7.69 -5.87
N ARG A 51 18.77 -8.88 -6.41
CA ARG A 51 18.22 -10.13 -5.87
C ARG A 51 19.36 -11.12 -5.70
N ALA A 52 19.37 -11.76 -4.53
CA ALA A 52 20.13 -12.98 -4.37
C ALA A 52 19.64 -14.01 -5.41
N PRO A 53 20.55 -14.79 -6.02
CA PRO A 53 20.16 -15.81 -6.98
C PRO A 53 19.10 -16.72 -6.35
N ALA A 54 17.96 -16.86 -7.03
CA ALA A 54 16.93 -17.78 -6.60
C ALA A 54 17.56 -19.19 -6.53
N PRO A 55 17.32 -19.99 -5.46
CA PRO A 55 17.77 -21.36 -5.44
C PRO A 55 17.20 -22.06 -6.66
N GLU A 56 18.09 -22.63 -7.48
CA GLU A 56 17.73 -23.35 -8.69
C GLU A 56 16.76 -24.46 -8.28
N LYS A 57 15.48 -24.28 -8.61
CA LYS A 57 14.46 -25.30 -8.38
C LYS A 57 14.97 -26.55 -9.08
N PRO A 58 15.22 -27.68 -8.36
CA PRO A 58 15.70 -28.89 -9.02
C PRO A 58 14.78 -29.18 -10.17
N ALA A 59 15.35 -29.27 -11.38
CA ALA A 59 14.62 -29.65 -12.57
C ALA A 59 13.93 -30.98 -12.23
N ALA A 60 12.60 -30.93 -12.03
CA ALA A 60 11.83 -32.13 -11.83
C ALA A 60 12.10 -33.01 -13.05
N ASP A 61 12.69 -34.19 -12.80
CA ASP A 61 12.96 -35.19 -13.82
C ASP A 61 11.72 -35.35 -14.68
N ARG A 62 11.85 -34.94 -15.95
CA ARG A 62 10.81 -35.08 -16.95
C ARG A 62 10.46 -36.58 -17.00
N PRO A 63 9.21 -37.00 -16.73
CA PRO A 63 8.87 -38.41 -16.77
C PRO A 63 9.18 -38.94 -18.17
N ARG A 64 10.08 -39.94 -18.21
CA ARG A 64 10.43 -40.69 -19.40
C ARG A 64 9.14 -41.15 -20.09
N ALA A 65 8.98 -40.78 -21.35
CA ALA A 65 7.84 -41.17 -22.17
C ALA A 65 7.63 -42.69 -22.10
N ALA A 66 6.45 -43.11 -21.65
CA ALA A 66 6.02 -44.50 -21.71
C ALA A 66 5.89 -44.95 -23.18
N PRO A 67 6.28 -46.19 -23.52
CA PRO A 67 6.17 -46.69 -24.88
C PRO A 67 4.70 -46.81 -25.31
N LYS A 68 4.40 -46.34 -26.52
CA LYS A 68 3.09 -46.49 -27.17
C LYS A 68 2.77 -47.97 -27.34
N ARG A 69 1.73 -48.45 -26.64
CA ARG A 69 1.12 -49.76 -26.90
C ARG A 69 0.24 -49.65 -28.15
N ALA A 70 0.46 -50.57 -29.09
CA ALA A 70 -0.28 -50.68 -30.35
C ALA A 70 -1.79 -50.88 -30.13
N ALA A 71 -2.57 -50.32 -31.05
CA ALA A 71 -4.03 -50.32 -31.08
C ALA A 71 -4.61 -51.74 -31.28
N ARG A 72 -5.73 -52.01 -30.61
CA ARG A 72 -6.60 -53.16 -30.86
C ARG A 72 -7.92 -52.66 -31.47
N ALA A 73 -8.32 -53.28 -32.57
CA ALA A 73 -9.53 -52.99 -33.36
C ALA A 73 -10.84 -53.30 -32.59
N PRO A 74 -11.99 -52.71 -33.00
CA PRO A 74 -13.25 -52.77 -32.27
C PRO A 74 -14.10 -54.02 -32.60
N ALA A 75 -14.90 -54.46 -31.64
CA ALA A 75 -15.87 -55.56 -31.78
C ALA A 75 -17.33 -55.02 -31.77
N PRO A 76 -18.29 -55.69 -32.42
CA PRO A 76 -19.61 -55.15 -32.80
C PRO A 76 -20.69 -55.24 -31.70
N PRO A 77 -21.85 -54.56 -31.87
CA PRO A 77 -22.84 -54.41 -30.80
C PRO A 77 -23.88 -55.53 -30.81
N ALA A 78 -24.36 -55.91 -29.61
CA ALA A 78 -25.49 -56.80 -29.45
C ALA A 78 -26.41 -56.38 -28.28
N HIS A 79 -27.65 -56.10 -28.66
CA HIS A 79 -28.91 -56.41 -27.97
C HIS A 79 -29.50 -55.39 -26.98
N ALA A 80 -30.64 -54.86 -27.41
CA ALA A 80 -31.68 -54.22 -26.61
C ALA A 80 -32.44 -55.23 -25.73
N PRO A 81 -33.19 -54.73 -24.74
CA PRO A 81 -34.56 -55.21 -24.58
C PRO A 81 -35.60 -54.07 -24.49
N ARG A 82 -36.54 -54.16 -25.43
CA ARG A 82 -38.02 -54.11 -25.32
C ARG A 82 -38.68 -53.39 -24.13
N ALA A 83 -39.40 -52.32 -24.50
CA ALA A 83 -40.74 -51.86 -24.13
C ALA A 83 -41.36 -52.21 -22.75
N SER A 84 -41.83 -51.17 -22.07
CA SER A 84 -43.06 -51.16 -21.27
C SER A 84 -43.70 -49.78 -21.34
N ALA A 85 -44.99 -49.73 -21.64
CA ALA A 85 -45.89 -48.58 -21.54
C ALA A 85 -47.27 -49.14 -21.11
N PRO A 86 -48.26 -48.34 -20.67
CA PRO A 86 -48.24 -46.99 -20.11
C PRO A 86 -49.07 -46.89 -18.80
N VAL A 87 -49.03 -45.75 -18.10
CA VAL A 87 -50.23 -45.24 -17.40
C VAL A 87 -50.36 -43.73 -17.60
N SER A 88 -51.62 -43.37 -17.83
CA SER A 88 -52.19 -42.12 -18.29
C SER A 88 -52.30 -41.08 -17.18
N SER A 89 -52.11 -39.80 -17.50
CA SER A 89 -53.04 -38.75 -17.05
C SER A 89 -52.97 -37.56 -18.00
N ALA A 90 -54.12 -37.27 -18.62
CA ALA A 90 -54.48 -36.05 -19.34
C ALA A 90 -54.53 -34.85 -18.34
N ALA A 91 -54.48 -33.58 -18.72
CA ALA A 91 -55.26 -32.93 -19.77
C ALA A 91 -54.73 -31.54 -20.20
N GLU A 92 -54.97 -31.24 -21.48
CA GLU A 92 -55.41 -29.98 -22.15
C GLU A 92 -54.53 -28.71 -22.00
N SER A 93 -54.18 -27.95 -23.05
CA SER A 93 -54.93 -27.60 -24.27
C SER A 93 -54.05 -27.34 -25.52
N SER A 94 -54.65 -27.66 -26.66
CA SER A 94 -54.48 -27.27 -28.07
C SER A 94 -54.56 -25.74 -28.31
N THR A 95 -54.19 -25.11 -29.44
CA THR A 95 -54.21 -25.48 -30.88
C THR A 95 -53.41 -24.46 -31.74
N GLU A 96 -52.77 -24.96 -32.82
CA GLU A 96 -52.68 -24.43 -34.22
C GLU A 96 -52.06 -23.04 -34.54
N SER A 97 -51.35 -22.79 -35.65
CA SER A 97 -51.10 -23.50 -36.93
C SER A 97 -49.91 -22.86 -37.69
N SER A 98 -49.17 -23.69 -38.45
CA SER A 98 -48.61 -23.57 -39.84
C SER A 98 -48.35 -22.18 -40.46
N ALA A 99 -47.42 -21.92 -41.37
CA ALA A 99 -46.37 -22.57 -42.16
C ALA A 99 -45.48 -21.39 -42.67
N GLU A 100 -44.24 -21.49 -43.12
CA GLU A 100 -43.86 -21.99 -44.44
C GLU A 100 -42.33 -21.79 -44.61
N SER A 101 -41.68 -22.79 -45.20
CA SER A 101 -40.34 -22.79 -45.78
C SER A 101 -40.52 -22.96 -47.29
N PRO A 102 -39.59 -22.53 -48.17
CA PRO A 102 -38.64 -23.55 -48.63
C PRO A 102 -37.23 -23.06 -49.06
N ALA A 103 -36.26 -23.97 -48.82
CA ALA A 103 -35.22 -24.46 -49.77
C ALA A 103 -34.08 -23.50 -50.22
N ALA A 104 -32.86 -23.92 -50.56
CA ALA A 104 -32.06 -25.17 -50.58
C ALA A 104 -30.60 -24.72 -50.87
N ALA A 105 -29.55 -25.19 -50.18
CA ALA A 105 -28.75 -26.41 -50.36
C ALA A 105 -28.06 -26.61 -51.74
N SER A 106 -26.72 -26.55 -51.73
CA SER A 106 -25.71 -27.37 -52.46
C SER A 106 -24.35 -26.66 -52.33
N GLY A 107 -23.19 -27.22 -51.97
CA GLY A 107 -22.72 -28.59 -51.99
C GLY A 107 -21.52 -28.70 -52.94
N THR A 108 -20.38 -29.19 -52.40
CA THR A 108 -19.33 -29.98 -53.10
C THR A 108 -17.98 -29.29 -53.41
N GLU A 109 -16.94 -29.87 -52.81
CA GLU A 109 -15.49 -29.82 -53.12
C GLU A 109 -15.19 -30.56 -54.44
N PRO A 110 -14.04 -30.33 -55.10
CA PRO A 110 -13.07 -31.44 -55.14
C PRO A 110 -11.58 -31.02 -55.12
N ALA A 111 -10.77 -31.97 -54.64
CA ALA A 111 -9.31 -32.01 -54.68
C ALA A 111 -8.73 -32.31 -56.09
N SER A 112 -7.45 -31.96 -56.33
CA SER A 112 -6.38 -32.91 -56.72
C SER A 112 -5.03 -32.23 -56.99
N ALA A 113 -3.97 -32.97 -56.68
CA ALA A 113 -2.51 -32.76 -56.80
C ALA A 113 -2.01 -32.71 -58.29
N ALA A 114 -0.74 -32.55 -58.68
CA ALA A 114 0.58 -32.82 -58.07
C ALA A 114 1.74 -32.23 -58.94
N GLY A 115 2.95 -32.17 -58.37
CA GLY A 115 4.25 -32.45 -59.04
C GLY A 115 5.10 -31.23 -59.51
N GLY A 116 6.41 -31.13 -59.26
CA GLY A 116 7.36 -32.02 -58.58
C GLY A 116 8.81 -31.45 -58.57
N GLN A 117 9.66 -32.05 -57.70
CA GLN A 117 11.14 -32.25 -57.70
C GLN A 117 12.11 -31.07 -58.05
N ALA A 118 13.34 -30.95 -57.52
CA ALA A 118 14.32 -31.92 -57.01
C ALA A 118 15.33 -31.21 -56.05
N ALA A 119 15.81 -31.89 -54.99
CA ALA A 119 17.15 -32.51 -54.81
C ALA A 119 18.31 -31.53 -54.46
N GLY A 120 19.22 -31.76 -53.51
CA GLY A 120 19.43 -32.87 -52.56
C GLY A 120 20.78 -32.74 -51.82
N ALA A 121 20.86 -33.40 -50.65
CA ALA A 121 22.03 -34.07 -50.03
C ALA A 121 23.21 -33.18 -49.51
N THR A 122 23.93 -33.45 -48.41
CA THR A 122 24.32 -34.69 -47.69
C THR A 122 24.88 -34.35 -46.29
N SER A 123 24.72 -35.30 -45.35
CA SER A 123 25.66 -35.84 -44.32
C SER A 123 26.60 -34.92 -43.52
N GLY A 124 26.84 -35.06 -42.20
CA GLY A 124 26.51 -36.10 -41.23
C GLY A 124 27.22 -35.87 -39.88
N ALA A 125 26.80 -36.67 -38.86
CA ALA A 125 27.52 -37.24 -37.68
C ALA A 125 28.68 -36.45 -37.01
N ALA A 126 28.91 -36.47 -35.69
CA ALA A 126 28.29 -37.07 -34.52
C ALA A 126 29.04 -36.56 -33.24
N ALA A 127 28.34 -36.64 -32.10
CA ALA A 127 28.83 -36.96 -30.75
C ALA A 127 29.97 -36.16 -30.07
N GLY A 128 29.73 -35.76 -28.81
CA GLY A 128 30.81 -35.52 -27.84
C GLY A 128 30.45 -34.55 -26.73
N ALA A 129 30.23 -35.08 -25.53
CA ALA A 129 29.80 -34.37 -24.33
C ALA A 129 30.76 -33.25 -23.87
N SER A 130 30.19 -32.17 -23.35
CA SER A 130 30.50 -31.74 -21.99
C SER A 130 29.34 -30.93 -21.45
N GLY A 131 28.72 -31.43 -20.38
CA GLY A 131 27.81 -30.65 -19.56
C GLY A 131 28.61 -29.53 -18.92
N ALA A 132 28.63 -28.38 -19.57
CA ALA A 132 28.95 -27.14 -18.89
C ALA A 132 27.74 -26.84 -18.01
N SER A 133 27.88 -27.11 -16.70
CA SER A 133 27.09 -26.44 -15.69
C SER A 133 27.03 -24.97 -16.07
N ALA A 134 25.82 -24.46 -16.30
CA ALA A 134 25.63 -23.03 -16.37
C ALA A 134 26.25 -22.44 -15.08
N PRO A 135 27.08 -21.40 -15.17
CA PRO A 135 27.60 -20.77 -13.98
C PRO A 135 26.40 -20.38 -13.10
N PRO A 136 26.49 -20.53 -11.76
CA PRO A 136 25.46 -20.05 -10.85
C PRO A 136 25.07 -18.63 -11.27
N GLY A 137 23.78 -18.39 -11.51
CA GLY A 137 23.29 -17.11 -11.99
C GLY A 137 23.94 -15.99 -11.19
N GLU A 138 24.73 -15.17 -11.88
CA GLU A 138 25.46 -14.07 -11.27
C GLU A 138 24.46 -13.20 -10.52
N ALA A 139 24.76 -12.88 -9.25
CA ALA A 139 23.92 -11.96 -8.48
C ALA A 139 23.76 -10.70 -9.32
N ALA A 140 22.52 -10.38 -9.71
CA ALA A 140 22.27 -9.21 -10.53
C ALA A 140 22.63 -7.99 -9.68
N GLN A 141 23.72 -7.30 -10.03
CA GLN A 141 24.08 -6.01 -9.44
C GLN A 141 22.94 -5.02 -9.76
N GLY A 142 22.03 -4.87 -8.81
CA GLY A 142 20.84 -4.03 -8.93
C GLY A 142 20.81 -2.98 -7.83
N VAL A 143 19.79 -2.15 -7.84
CA VAL A 143 19.60 -1.16 -6.77
C VAL A 143 19.18 -1.89 -5.49
N LYS A 144 19.81 -1.60 -4.36
CA LYS A 144 19.39 -2.19 -3.09
C LYS A 144 17.99 -1.69 -2.73
N PHE A 145 17.19 -2.59 -2.16
CA PHE A 145 15.80 -2.31 -1.84
C PHE A 145 15.39 -3.07 -0.58
N ALA A 146 14.84 -2.34 0.40
CA ALA A 146 14.33 -2.90 1.64
C ALA A 146 12.85 -2.52 1.77
N LEU A 147 11.95 -3.48 1.55
CA LEU A 147 10.51 -3.20 1.53
C LEU A 147 10.04 -2.63 2.88
N PRO A 148 9.26 -1.52 2.90
CA PRO A 148 8.81 -0.92 4.15
C PRO A 148 7.93 -1.87 4.97
N PRO A 149 8.04 -1.86 6.31
CA PRO A 149 7.26 -2.74 7.16
C PRO A 149 5.77 -2.40 7.11
N SER A 150 4.91 -3.42 7.12
CA SER A 150 3.45 -3.26 7.23
C SER A 150 3.08 -2.42 8.47
N ALA A 151 2.19 -1.44 8.28
CA ALA A 151 1.78 -0.53 9.35
C ALA A 151 0.42 0.13 9.06
N ASP A 152 -0.24 0.56 10.13
CA ASP A 152 -1.32 1.54 10.12
C ASP A 152 -0.79 2.88 10.59
N LEU A 153 -1.00 3.90 9.77
CA LEU A 153 -0.51 5.25 9.99
C LEU A 153 -1.72 6.18 10.08
N GLN A 154 -1.87 6.85 11.21
CA GLN A 154 -2.89 7.88 11.42
C GLN A 154 -2.22 9.24 11.36
N TYR A 155 -2.81 10.17 10.63
CA TYR A 155 -2.25 11.50 10.39
C TYR A 155 -3.19 12.59 10.87
N ASP A 156 -2.62 13.61 11.50
CA ASP A 156 -3.24 14.92 11.57
C ASP A 156 -3.25 15.51 10.15
N THR A 157 -4.43 15.89 9.67
CA THR A 157 -4.59 16.46 8.31
C THR A 157 -4.82 17.95 8.41
N PHE A 158 -4.12 18.74 7.61
CA PHE A 158 -4.28 20.18 7.52
C PHE A 158 -4.63 20.61 6.10
N TYR A 159 -5.58 21.53 5.98
CA TYR A 159 -5.92 22.21 4.72
C TYR A 159 -5.65 23.70 4.90
N ASN A 160 -4.69 24.25 4.17
CA ASN A 160 -4.21 25.62 4.35
C ASN A 160 -3.88 25.96 5.81
N GLY A 161 -3.25 25.02 6.52
CA GLY A 161 -2.90 25.14 7.95
C GLY A 161 -4.06 24.96 8.94
N MET A 162 -5.31 24.81 8.47
CA MET A 162 -6.43 24.48 9.34
C MET A 162 -6.50 22.96 9.54
N GLN A 163 -6.49 22.50 10.79
CA GLN A 163 -6.63 21.08 11.10
C GLN A 163 -8.02 20.57 10.72
N ASN A 164 -8.07 19.36 10.18
CA ASN A 164 -9.28 18.67 9.75
C ASN A 164 -9.37 17.29 10.41
N MET A 165 -10.37 16.51 10.00
CA MET A 165 -10.49 15.12 10.44
C MET A 165 -9.16 14.35 10.18
N PRO A 166 -8.87 13.31 10.98
CA PRO A 166 -7.67 12.51 10.75
C PRO A 166 -7.70 11.77 9.41
N GLY A 167 -6.53 11.65 8.79
CA GLY A 167 -6.29 10.82 7.62
C GLY A 167 -5.67 9.48 8.02
N THR A 168 -5.78 8.46 7.15
CA THR A 168 -5.17 7.15 7.40
C THR A 168 -4.44 6.61 6.19
N ILE A 169 -3.35 5.88 6.45
CA ILE A 169 -2.70 4.99 5.48
C ILE A 169 -2.63 3.59 6.10
N HIS A 170 -3.16 2.61 5.39
CA HIS A 170 -3.00 1.19 5.72
C HIS A 170 -2.08 0.56 4.68
N TRP A 171 -0.87 0.22 5.11
CA TRP A 171 0.11 -0.49 4.29
C TRP A 171 0.25 -1.93 4.76
N ARG A 172 0.10 -2.87 3.84
CA ARG A 172 0.27 -4.31 4.09
C ARG A 172 1.08 -4.96 2.99
N THR A 173 2.01 -5.82 3.38
CA THR A 173 2.79 -6.66 2.47
C THR A 173 3.25 -7.93 3.17
N ASP A 174 3.37 -9.00 2.39
CA ASP A 174 3.98 -10.29 2.76
C ASP A 174 5.36 -10.51 2.10
N GLY A 175 5.90 -9.46 1.46
CA GLY A 175 7.15 -9.50 0.69
C GLY A 175 6.98 -9.88 -0.78
N GLY A 176 5.86 -10.50 -1.17
CA GLY A 176 5.55 -10.84 -2.57
C GLY A 176 4.40 -10.03 -3.16
N GLY A 177 3.36 -9.78 -2.37
CA GLY A 177 2.18 -8.97 -2.64
C GLY A 177 2.11 -7.74 -1.75
N TYR A 178 1.30 -6.76 -2.15
CA TYR A 178 0.96 -5.65 -1.26
C TYR A 178 -0.46 -5.13 -1.46
N SER A 179 -0.98 -4.48 -0.42
CA SER A 179 -2.15 -3.62 -0.50
C SER A 179 -1.89 -2.32 0.26
N LEU A 180 -2.26 -1.22 -0.35
CA LEU A 180 -2.17 0.12 0.18
C LEU A 180 -3.56 0.76 0.10
N TYR A 181 -4.05 1.26 1.23
CA TYR A 181 -5.27 2.06 1.30
C TYR A 181 -4.93 3.40 1.94
N VAL A 182 -5.45 4.49 1.39
CA VAL A 182 -5.29 5.85 1.90
C VAL A 182 -6.66 6.50 1.99
N SER A 183 -6.94 7.17 3.09
CA SER A 183 -8.12 8.02 3.25
C SER A 183 -7.69 9.39 3.76
N MET A 184 -7.97 10.43 2.97
CA MET A 184 -7.69 11.82 3.31
C MET A 184 -9.00 12.59 3.35
N PRO A 185 -9.41 13.12 4.51
CA PRO A 185 -10.60 13.95 4.57
C PRO A 185 -10.34 15.30 3.91
N VAL A 186 -11.13 15.65 2.90
CA VAL A 186 -11.06 16.96 2.24
C VAL A 186 -12.32 17.77 2.60
N PRO A 187 -12.17 18.98 3.15
CA PRO A 187 -13.29 19.83 3.54
C PRO A 187 -14.28 20.07 2.38
N PHE A 188 -15.57 20.11 2.70
CA PHE A 188 -16.69 20.41 1.78
C PHE A 188 -16.97 19.42 0.64
N VAL A 189 -16.03 18.52 0.32
CA VAL A 189 -16.19 17.54 -0.78
C VAL A 189 -16.28 16.08 -0.31
N GLY A 190 -15.89 15.80 0.94
CA GLY A 190 -15.84 14.44 1.51
C GLY A 190 -14.44 13.83 1.39
N PRO A 191 -14.24 12.60 1.91
CA PRO A 191 -12.92 11.97 1.90
C PRO A 191 -12.49 11.63 0.48
N TYR A 192 -11.21 11.78 0.22
CA TYR A 192 -10.55 11.22 -0.96
C TYR A 192 -9.91 9.91 -0.53
N THR A 193 -10.31 8.82 -1.17
CA THR A 193 -9.76 7.50 -0.89
C THR A 193 -9.00 6.97 -2.08
N TYR A 194 -7.87 6.32 -1.78
CA TYR A 194 -6.98 5.76 -2.78
C TYR A 194 -6.64 4.34 -2.40
N GLU A 195 -6.73 3.43 -3.36
CA GLU A 195 -6.33 2.05 -3.17
C GLU A 195 -5.32 1.66 -4.22
N SER A 196 -4.25 1.00 -3.80
CA SER A 196 -3.28 0.39 -4.69
C SER A 196 -3.05 -1.05 -4.27
N ARG A 197 -3.15 -1.98 -5.22
CA ARG A 197 -2.82 -3.39 -4.99
C ARG A 197 -1.90 -3.87 -6.09
N GLY A 198 -0.96 -4.73 -5.72
CA GLY A 198 0.02 -5.24 -6.66
C GLY A 198 0.95 -6.25 -6.03
N ARG A 199 2.13 -6.37 -6.63
CA ARG A 199 3.18 -7.30 -6.24
C ARG A 199 4.50 -6.56 -6.00
N VAL A 200 5.47 -7.25 -5.44
CA VAL A 200 6.86 -6.81 -5.38
C VAL A 200 7.63 -7.58 -6.45
N ASP A 201 8.08 -6.88 -7.49
CA ASP A 201 8.78 -7.50 -8.62
C ASP A 201 10.25 -7.08 -8.72
N ALA A 202 10.85 -7.29 -9.89
CA ALA A 202 12.25 -6.98 -10.13
C ALA A 202 12.56 -5.48 -10.02
N PHE A 203 11.57 -4.58 -9.89
CA PHE A 203 11.79 -3.16 -9.69
C PHE A 203 11.27 -2.66 -8.33
N GLY A 204 10.82 -3.55 -7.43
CA GLY A 204 10.21 -3.20 -6.15
C GLY A 204 8.69 -3.25 -6.19
N VAL A 205 8.01 -2.32 -5.54
CA VAL A 205 6.55 -2.18 -5.56
C VAL A 205 6.07 -2.02 -7.01
N ALA A 206 5.14 -2.86 -7.42
CA ALA A 206 4.62 -2.90 -8.78
C ALA A 206 3.08 -2.98 -8.74
N PRO A 207 2.40 -1.82 -8.90
CA PRO A 207 0.94 -1.78 -8.95
C PRO A 207 0.39 -2.64 -10.08
N ALA A 208 -0.74 -3.30 -9.80
CA ALA A 208 -1.57 -3.97 -10.78
C ALA A 208 -2.89 -3.21 -10.99
N ARG A 209 -3.41 -2.60 -9.92
CA ARG A 209 -4.65 -1.84 -9.91
C ARG A 209 -4.55 -0.67 -8.94
N TYR A 210 -4.90 0.51 -9.44
CA TYR A 210 -5.09 1.73 -8.67
C TYR A 210 -6.56 2.15 -8.74
N VAL A 211 -7.10 2.60 -7.61
CA VAL A 211 -8.47 3.09 -7.46
C VAL A 211 -8.42 4.44 -6.79
N GLU A 212 -9.19 5.39 -7.30
CA GLU A 212 -9.34 6.72 -6.72
C GLU A 212 -10.80 7.10 -6.60
N THR A 213 -11.25 7.47 -5.41
CA THR A 213 -12.60 7.99 -5.15
C THR A 213 -12.48 9.38 -4.57
N ARG A 214 -13.03 10.38 -5.25
CA ARG A 214 -13.03 11.78 -4.77
C ARG A 214 -14.39 12.17 -4.23
N GLY A 215 -14.53 12.17 -2.91
CA GLY A 215 -15.78 12.55 -2.25
C GLY A 215 -16.89 11.55 -2.57
N ARG A 216 -18.03 12.06 -3.06
CA ARG A 216 -19.20 11.24 -3.43
C ARG A 216 -19.22 10.81 -4.90
N ARG A 217 -18.16 11.09 -5.67
CA ARG A 217 -18.08 10.70 -7.08
C ARG A 217 -17.83 9.20 -7.22
N PRO A 218 -18.25 8.57 -8.32
CA PRO A 218 -17.87 7.19 -8.62
C PRO A 218 -16.34 7.02 -8.65
N PRO A 219 -15.83 5.82 -8.32
CA PRO A 219 -14.39 5.53 -8.37
C PRO A 219 -13.87 5.49 -9.81
N ASP A 220 -12.68 6.07 -10.01
CA ASP A 220 -11.86 5.91 -11.21
C ASP A 220 -10.78 4.86 -10.98
N PHE A 221 -10.39 4.14 -12.03
CA PHE A 221 -9.42 3.05 -11.96
C PHE A 221 -8.33 3.19 -13.02
N ALA A 222 -7.11 2.79 -12.65
CA ALA A 222 -6.03 2.50 -13.58
C ALA A 222 -5.58 1.04 -13.41
N ILE A 223 -5.46 0.32 -14.53
CA ILE A 223 -5.00 -1.08 -14.55
C ILE A 223 -3.65 -1.15 -15.24
N PHE A 224 -2.67 -1.75 -14.57
CA PHE A 224 -1.30 -1.90 -15.03
C PHE A 224 -1.12 -3.31 -15.61
N ASN A 225 -1.41 -3.48 -16.90
CA ASN A 225 -1.29 -4.76 -17.56
C ASN A 225 0.17 -5.01 -17.97
N ARG A 226 0.90 -5.76 -17.12
CA ARG A 226 2.29 -6.16 -17.39
C ARG A 226 2.44 -7.15 -18.55
N GLN A 227 1.40 -7.91 -18.90
CA GLN A 227 1.45 -8.85 -20.03
C GLN A 227 1.41 -8.11 -21.37
N THR A 228 0.51 -7.14 -21.50
CA THR A 228 0.39 -6.30 -22.70
C THR A 228 1.27 -5.06 -22.67
N LYS A 229 1.98 -4.81 -21.55
CA LYS A 229 2.80 -3.61 -21.30
C LYS A 229 2.00 -2.31 -21.51
N GLN A 230 0.76 -2.29 -21.02
CA GLN A 230 -0.13 -1.14 -21.13
C GLN A 230 -0.77 -0.76 -19.80
N ILE A 231 -1.10 0.51 -19.68
CA ILE A 231 -1.91 1.08 -18.61
C ILE A 231 -3.21 1.52 -19.23
N VAL A 232 -4.34 1.06 -18.68
CA VAL A 232 -5.67 1.41 -19.17
C VAL A 232 -6.48 2.06 -18.06
N PHE A 233 -7.29 3.04 -18.43
CA PHE A 233 -8.13 3.80 -17.52
C PHE A 233 -9.59 3.44 -17.69
N THR A 234 -10.39 3.57 -16.64
CA THR A 234 -11.86 3.47 -16.75
C THR A 234 -12.53 4.81 -16.96
N GLY A 235 -11.93 5.89 -16.47
CA GLY A 235 -12.49 7.25 -16.60
C GLY A 235 -12.34 7.84 -18.00
N THR A 236 -11.48 7.26 -18.84
CA THR A 236 -11.23 7.69 -20.22
C THR A 236 -10.92 6.46 -21.10
N PRO A 237 -11.14 6.54 -22.43
CA PRO A 237 -10.73 5.48 -23.35
C PRO A 237 -9.20 5.45 -23.61
N ASN A 238 -8.42 6.25 -22.88
CA ASN A 238 -6.99 6.38 -23.12
C ASN A 238 -6.23 5.15 -22.62
N SER A 239 -5.08 4.90 -23.24
CA SER A 239 -4.09 3.96 -22.74
C SER A 239 -2.69 4.55 -22.83
N LEU A 240 -1.80 4.08 -21.96
CA LEU A 240 -0.38 4.46 -21.96
C LEU A 240 0.48 3.21 -22.06
N ALA A 241 1.71 3.37 -22.55
CA ALA A 241 2.72 2.34 -22.37
C ALA A 241 3.00 2.16 -20.87
N LEU A 242 3.24 0.93 -20.44
CA LEU A 242 3.64 0.60 -19.07
C LEU A 242 5.16 0.44 -18.99
N PRO A 243 5.91 1.49 -18.64
CA PRO A 243 7.34 1.36 -18.40
C PRO A 243 7.60 0.49 -17.16
N ASP A 244 8.81 -0.05 -17.10
CA ASP A 244 9.26 -0.78 -15.93
C ASP A 244 9.41 0.17 -14.73
N GLY A 245 9.08 -0.33 -13.53
CA GLY A 245 9.05 0.50 -12.32
C GLY A 245 7.95 1.56 -12.25
N ALA A 246 6.99 1.60 -13.20
CA ALA A 246 5.82 2.47 -13.11
C ALA A 246 5.05 2.30 -11.79
N GLN A 247 4.62 3.42 -11.22
CA GLN A 247 3.92 3.53 -9.95
C GLN A 247 2.58 4.25 -10.12
N ASP A 248 1.70 4.15 -9.13
CA ASP A 248 0.65 5.14 -8.90
C ASP A 248 1.09 6.16 -7.83
N ARG A 249 0.26 7.16 -7.58
CA ARG A 249 0.58 8.32 -6.72
C ARG A 249 0.98 7.96 -5.29
N PHE A 250 0.43 6.89 -4.72
CA PHE A 250 0.69 6.51 -3.33
C PHE A 250 1.64 5.32 -3.20
N SER A 251 1.60 4.36 -4.13
CA SER A 251 2.61 3.29 -4.21
C SER A 251 4.01 3.85 -4.43
N MET A 252 4.16 4.97 -5.14
CA MET A 252 5.43 5.68 -5.29
C MET A 252 6.07 6.03 -3.94
N LEU A 253 5.27 6.39 -2.92
CA LEU A 253 5.79 6.69 -1.57
C LEU A 253 6.44 5.45 -0.94
N MET A 254 5.78 4.30 -1.06
CA MET A 254 6.28 3.03 -0.54
C MET A 254 7.49 2.52 -1.33
N GLN A 255 7.51 2.77 -2.65
CA GLN A 255 8.65 2.49 -3.49
C GLN A 255 9.86 3.35 -3.11
N LEU A 256 9.67 4.65 -2.92
CA LEU A 256 10.73 5.57 -2.48
C LEU A 256 11.26 5.14 -1.11
N ALA A 257 10.37 4.89 -0.15
CA ALA A 257 10.74 4.37 1.17
C ALA A 257 11.57 3.08 1.07
N GLY A 258 11.19 2.16 0.18
CA GLY A 258 11.92 0.91 0.03
C GLY A 258 13.30 1.06 -0.61
N LEU A 259 13.44 1.96 -1.58
CA LEU A 259 14.73 2.26 -2.20
C LEU A 259 15.67 2.97 -1.22
N VAL A 260 15.15 3.96 -0.48
CA VAL A 260 15.93 4.70 0.52
C VAL A 260 16.33 3.79 1.68
N GLY A 261 15.41 2.93 2.14
CA GLY A 261 15.72 1.95 3.18
C GLY A 261 16.74 0.88 2.76
N GLY A 262 16.83 0.59 1.45
CA GLY A 262 17.80 -0.35 0.91
C GLY A 262 19.22 0.24 0.77
N ASP A 263 19.33 1.51 0.41
CA ASP A 263 20.61 2.22 0.31
C ASP A 263 20.49 3.70 0.74
N PRO A 264 20.46 4.00 2.05
CA PRO A 264 20.32 5.37 2.52
C PRO A 264 21.44 6.29 2.01
N ASP A 265 22.65 5.77 1.84
CA ASP A 265 23.81 6.55 1.42
C ASP A 265 23.76 6.96 -0.06
N ALA A 266 22.93 6.30 -0.88
CA ALA A 266 22.67 6.69 -2.26
C ALA A 266 21.78 7.93 -2.37
N TYR A 267 21.05 8.31 -1.32
CA TYR A 267 20.11 9.43 -1.31
C TYR A 267 20.68 10.60 -0.51
N ARG A 268 21.73 11.23 -1.05
CA ARG A 268 22.35 12.44 -0.50
C ARG A 268 21.64 13.70 -1.03
N PRO A 269 21.72 14.85 -0.33
CA PRO A 269 21.18 16.12 -0.83
C PRO A 269 21.55 16.39 -2.30
N GLY A 270 20.56 16.72 -3.11
CA GLY A 270 20.70 16.98 -4.55
C GLY A 270 20.54 15.75 -5.46
N VAL A 271 20.57 14.53 -4.93
CA VAL A 271 20.29 13.32 -5.74
C VAL A 271 18.81 13.31 -6.14
N THR A 272 18.54 13.05 -7.42
CA THR A 272 17.16 13.02 -7.97
C THR A 272 16.83 11.63 -8.49
N ARG A 273 15.69 11.07 -8.09
CA ARG A 273 15.15 9.81 -8.59
C ARG A 273 13.91 10.06 -9.44
N GLU A 274 13.87 9.48 -10.64
CA GLU A 274 12.68 9.52 -11.49
C GLU A 274 11.71 8.38 -11.20
N PHE A 275 10.42 8.73 -11.14
CA PHE A 275 9.32 7.77 -11.07
C PHE A 275 8.31 8.07 -12.17
N PHE A 276 7.91 7.07 -12.96
CA PHE A 276 6.74 7.22 -13.81
C PHE A 276 5.49 6.97 -12.98
N VAL A 277 4.71 8.01 -12.71
CA VAL A 277 3.57 8.01 -11.79
C VAL A 277 2.27 8.18 -12.56
N VAL A 278 1.34 7.27 -12.31
CA VAL A 278 0.02 7.24 -12.91
C VAL A 278 -1.02 7.83 -11.96
N ASP A 279 -1.86 8.71 -12.50
CA ASP A 279 -3.07 9.24 -11.87
C ASP A 279 -4.31 8.55 -12.49
N ARG A 280 -5.51 9.05 -12.26
CA ARG A 280 -6.77 8.46 -12.74
C ARG A 280 -6.93 8.41 -14.27
N ASP A 281 -6.23 9.25 -15.03
CA ASP A 281 -6.44 9.45 -16.48
C ASP A 281 -5.15 9.74 -17.27
N SER A 282 -4.01 9.79 -16.58
CA SER A 282 -2.74 10.24 -17.15
C SER A 282 -1.56 9.60 -16.41
N GLY A 283 -0.37 9.69 -17.00
CA GLY A 283 0.87 9.18 -16.44
C GLY A 283 2.00 10.13 -16.75
N GLU A 284 2.84 10.38 -15.75
CA GLU A 284 3.84 11.44 -15.79
C GLU A 284 5.11 11.05 -15.04
N THR A 285 6.28 11.42 -15.58
CA THR A 285 7.53 11.28 -14.84
C THR A 285 7.66 12.36 -13.77
N TRP A 286 7.89 11.94 -12.53
CA TRP A 286 8.12 12.78 -11.37
C TRP A 286 9.59 12.68 -10.92
N PRO A 287 10.35 13.79 -10.97
CA PRO A 287 11.69 13.86 -10.40
C PRO A 287 11.60 14.16 -8.90
N ILE A 288 11.95 13.19 -8.06
CA ILE A 288 11.96 13.31 -6.60
C ILE A 288 13.39 13.51 -6.14
N THR A 289 13.68 14.68 -5.57
CA THR A 289 15.02 15.08 -5.15
C THR A 289 15.15 15.00 -3.65
N THR A 290 16.26 14.45 -3.16
CA THR A 290 16.61 14.52 -1.75
C THR A 290 17.04 15.94 -1.40
N ILE A 291 16.38 16.52 -0.39
CA ILE A 291 16.69 17.86 0.12
C ILE A 291 17.69 17.77 1.26
N GLY A 292 17.43 16.93 2.25
CA GLY A 292 18.31 16.76 3.40
C GLY A 292 17.63 16.03 4.56
N ASP A 293 18.36 15.85 5.64
CA ASP A 293 17.86 15.28 6.89
C ASP A 293 17.47 16.41 7.84
N GLU A 294 16.29 16.30 8.46
CA GLU A 294 15.78 17.27 9.44
C GLU A 294 14.95 16.59 10.53
N THR A 295 14.92 17.19 11.72
CA THR A 295 14.06 16.75 12.82
C THR A 295 12.70 17.42 12.72
N ILE A 296 11.63 16.63 12.62
CA ILE A 296 10.24 17.11 12.56
C ILE A 296 9.51 16.81 13.87
N SER A 297 8.65 17.74 14.31
CA SER A 297 7.76 17.51 15.45
C SER A 297 6.47 16.87 14.97
N THR A 298 6.10 15.71 15.53
CA THR A 298 4.92 14.93 15.15
C THR A 298 4.03 14.65 16.36
N GLY A 299 2.86 14.04 16.15
CA GLY A 299 2.02 13.57 17.27
C GLY A 299 2.67 12.46 18.10
N MET A 300 3.77 11.86 17.61
CA MET A 300 4.57 10.86 18.32
C MET A 300 5.85 11.45 18.93
N GLY A 301 6.00 12.78 18.99
CA GLY A 301 7.22 13.45 19.42
C GLY A 301 8.13 13.84 18.25
N SER A 302 9.38 14.17 18.56
CA SER A 302 10.38 14.55 17.56
C SER A 302 10.93 13.33 16.83
N LEU A 303 10.97 13.40 15.49
CA LEU A 303 11.50 12.34 14.64
C LEU A 303 12.50 12.92 13.66
N ASP A 304 13.67 12.28 13.54
CA ASP A 304 14.58 12.53 12.44
C ASP A 304 13.99 11.94 11.15
N ALA A 305 13.97 12.74 10.09
CA ALA A 305 13.41 12.36 8.82
C ALA A 305 14.21 12.95 7.66
N ARG A 306 14.30 12.20 6.56
CA ARG A 306 14.82 12.70 5.30
C ARG A 306 13.72 13.35 4.49
N HIS A 307 13.93 14.60 4.10
CA HIS A 307 13.06 15.38 3.25
C HIS A 307 13.38 15.14 1.77
N PHE A 308 12.33 14.88 1.00
CA PHE A 308 12.34 14.77 -0.44
C PHE A 308 11.33 15.73 -1.03
N MET A 309 11.61 16.24 -2.22
CA MET A 309 10.73 17.16 -2.93
C MET A 309 10.61 16.78 -4.41
N ARG A 310 9.40 16.85 -4.94
CA ARG A 310 9.17 16.80 -6.39
C ARG A 310 9.57 18.12 -7.01
N LEU A 311 10.61 18.13 -7.85
CA LEU A 311 11.04 19.34 -8.55
C LEU A 311 10.06 19.73 -9.67
N PRO A 312 9.88 21.05 -9.93
CA PRO A 312 9.20 21.54 -11.13
C PRO A 312 9.89 21.00 -12.39
N ARG A 313 9.11 20.51 -13.35
CA ARG A 313 9.65 19.92 -14.58
C ARG A 313 9.80 20.90 -15.73
N ARG A 314 9.02 21.98 -15.69
CA ARG A 314 8.93 23.01 -16.73
C ARG A 314 8.45 24.32 -16.13
N ALA A 315 8.66 25.41 -16.86
CA ALA A 315 8.05 26.69 -16.51
C ALA A 315 6.53 26.52 -16.35
N GLY A 316 5.99 26.99 -15.23
CA GLY A 316 4.57 26.86 -14.87
C GLY A 316 4.17 25.56 -14.18
N ASP A 317 5.09 24.61 -13.94
CA ASP A 317 4.84 23.45 -13.07
C ASP A 317 4.94 23.87 -11.60
N THR A 318 3.87 24.47 -11.08
CA THR A 318 3.84 25.05 -9.72
C THR A 318 3.37 24.06 -8.64
N ARG A 319 2.99 22.83 -9.03
CA ARG A 319 2.58 21.81 -8.06
C ARG A 319 3.80 21.28 -7.32
N ARG A 320 3.80 21.42 -6.00
CA ARG A 320 4.88 20.96 -5.11
C ARG A 320 4.41 19.76 -4.31
N ILE A 321 5.29 18.77 -4.16
CA ILE A 321 5.06 17.61 -3.29
C ILE A 321 6.31 17.43 -2.45
N ASP A 322 6.17 17.56 -1.15
CA ASP A 322 7.22 17.34 -0.17
C ASP A 322 6.88 16.10 0.66
N ILE A 323 7.89 15.25 0.91
CA ILE A 323 7.75 13.95 1.56
C ILE A 323 8.87 13.82 2.59
N TRP A 324 8.54 13.43 3.81
CA TRP A 324 9.51 13.13 4.85
C TRP A 324 9.43 11.67 5.25
N LEU A 325 10.57 10.98 5.24
CA LEU A 325 10.68 9.56 5.57
C LEU A 325 11.55 9.38 6.82
N ALA A 326 11.06 8.70 7.85
CA ALA A 326 11.79 8.52 9.10
C ALA A 326 12.54 7.18 9.16
N PRO A 327 13.88 7.16 9.31
CA PRO A 327 14.65 5.93 9.42
C PRO A 327 14.21 5.05 10.59
N SER A 328 13.90 5.67 11.74
CA SER A 328 13.46 5.00 12.97
C SER A 328 12.15 4.20 12.81
N LEU A 329 11.35 4.51 11.79
CA LEU A 329 10.08 3.83 11.48
C LEU A 329 10.18 2.95 10.22
N GLY A 330 11.39 2.55 9.82
CA GLY A 330 11.60 1.77 8.60
C GLY A 330 11.35 2.58 7.34
N TRP A 331 11.69 3.87 7.35
CA TRP A 331 11.54 4.82 6.24
C TRP A 331 10.09 5.08 5.80
N LEU A 332 9.11 4.81 6.67
CA LEU A 332 7.72 5.14 6.41
C LEU A 332 7.50 6.66 6.33
N PRO A 333 6.51 7.13 5.54
CA PRO A 333 6.23 8.55 5.39
C PRO A 333 5.64 9.15 6.66
N VAL A 334 6.35 10.10 7.25
CA VAL A 334 5.97 10.76 8.52
C VAL A 334 5.37 12.15 8.34
N ARG A 335 5.66 12.79 7.21
CA ARG A 335 5.03 14.05 6.80
C ARG A 335 4.89 14.07 5.29
N MET A 336 3.79 14.62 4.80
CA MET A 336 3.57 14.88 3.37
C MET A 336 2.90 16.23 3.22
N VAL A 337 3.39 17.04 2.29
CA VAL A 337 2.81 18.34 1.97
C VAL A 337 2.62 18.43 0.45
N GLN A 338 1.39 18.67 0.02
CA GLN A 338 1.05 18.88 -1.37
C GLN A 338 0.54 20.31 -1.54
N THR A 339 1.25 21.11 -2.34
CA THR A 339 0.81 22.45 -2.73
C THR A 339 0.33 22.41 -4.17
N GLU A 340 -0.94 22.76 -4.37
CA GLU A 340 -1.56 22.84 -5.68
C GLU A 340 -1.22 24.14 -6.41
N PRO A 341 -1.37 24.20 -7.74
CA PRO A 341 -1.08 25.41 -8.52
C PRO A 341 -1.83 26.68 -8.08
N ASN A 342 -2.99 26.52 -7.45
CA ASN A 342 -3.79 27.61 -6.89
C ASN A 342 -3.30 28.08 -5.50
N GLY A 343 -2.20 27.50 -4.99
CA GLY A 343 -1.63 27.78 -3.68
C GLY A 343 -2.27 27.01 -2.52
N ALA A 344 -3.34 26.23 -2.77
CA ALA A 344 -3.94 25.41 -1.73
C ALA A 344 -2.97 24.32 -1.28
N GLN A 345 -2.86 24.12 0.04
CA GLN A 345 -1.96 23.17 0.65
C GLN A 345 -2.74 22.12 1.42
N ILE A 346 -2.39 20.85 1.16
CA ILE A 346 -2.84 19.70 1.95
C ILE A 346 -1.61 19.14 2.64
N GLU A 347 -1.66 19.02 3.96
CA GLU A 347 -0.59 18.45 4.76
C GLU A 347 -1.10 17.27 5.57
N LEU A 348 -0.28 16.24 5.66
CA LEU A 348 -0.45 15.08 6.52
C LEU A 348 0.76 15.01 7.44
N LEU A 349 0.55 15.05 8.75
CA LEU A 349 1.59 14.92 9.75
C LEU A 349 1.30 13.69 10.62
N LEU A 350 2.27 12.79 10.77
CA LEU A 350 2.05 11.53 11.47
C LEU A 350 1.64 11.80 12.92
N HIS A 351 0.52 11.20 13.31
CA HIS A 351 -0.01 11.29 14.66
C HIS A 351 0.29 10.01 15.44
N ARG A 352 0.10 8.86 14.79
CA ARG A 352 0.29 7.54 15.40
C ARG A 352 0.66 6.50 14.36
N ARG A 353 1.57 5.60 14.74
CA ARG A 353 1.87 4.36 14.02
C ARG A 353 1.43 3.16 14.85
N THR A 354 0.80 2.20 14.19
CA THR A 354 0.54 0.86 14.71
C THR A 354 1.19 -0.16 13.79
N ASN A 355 2.02 -1.03 14.34
CA ASN A 355 2.75 -2.04 13.59
C ASN A 355 1.83 -3.18 13.16
N ALA A 356 2.31 -4.06 12.28
CA ALA A 356 1.56 -5.24 11.83
C ALA A 356 1.04 -6.13 12.97
N ASN A 357 1.70 -6.12 14.13
CA ASN A 357 1.34 -6.89 15.32
C ASN A 357 0.26 -6.20 16.18
N GLY A 358 -0.17 -4.99 15.84
CA GLY A 358 -1.13 -4.21 16.63
C GLY A 358 -0.49 -3.34 17.72
N ASP A 359 0.83 -3.42 17.91
CA ASP A 359 1.55 -2.60 18.87
C ASP A 359 1.64 -1.15 18.36
N ALA A 360 1.24 -0.21 19.20
CA ALA A 360 1.46 1.21 18.95
C ALA A 360 2.90 1.58 19.34
N ASP A 361 3.61 2.24 18.44
CA ASP A 361 4.92 2.81 18.79
C ASP A 361 4.68 4.02 19.69
N VAL A 362 5.01 3.87 20.97
CA VAL A 362 5.06 4.99 21.92
C VAL A 362 6.51 5.42 22.00
N HIS A 363 6.84 6.57 21.42
CA HIS A 363 8.12 7.20 21.71
C HIS A 363 8.04 7.72 23.14
N SER A 364 8.74 7.06 24.06
CA SER A 364 8.97 7.60 25.38
C SER A 364 10.14 8.56 25.27
N ASP A 365 9.88 9.85 25.44
CA ASP A 365 10.92 10.86 25.64
C ASP A 365 11.65 10.54 26.96
N THR A 366 12.56 9.57 26.93
CA THR A 366 13.49 9.34 28.04
C THR A 366 14.69 10.23 27.80
N SER A 367 14.49 11.54 27.94
CA SER A 367 15.58 12.45 28.28
C SER A 367 15.84 12.27 29.77
N ALA A 368 16.70 11.29 30.07
CA ALA A 368 17.20 11.03 31.40
C ALA A 368 17.88 12.29 31.96
N ASN A 369 17.32 12.79 33.05
CA ASN A 369 17.97 13.73 33.94
C ASN A 369 19.03 12.97 34.74
N THR A 370 20.24 12.87 34.20
CA THR A 370 21.44 12.41 34.90
C THR A 370 22.62 13.17 34.35
N ASP A 371 23.02 14.24 35.05
CA ASP A 371 24.41 14.57 35.36
C ASP A 371 24.42 15.86 36.19
N ALA A 372 24.25 15.69 37.50
CA ALA A 372 24.66 16.66 38.48
C ALA A 372 25.37 15.89 39.59
N ASP A 373 26.68 15.70 39.45
CA ASP A 373 27.60 15.64 40.58
C ASP A 373 29.05 15.80 40.11
N ALA A 374 29.61 16.99 40.34
CA ALA A 374 31.05 17.22 40.39
C ALA A 374 31.36 18.40 41.33
N ASN A 375 31.45 18.10 42.64
CA ASN A 375 32.42 18.62 43.61
C ASN A 375 31.82 18.68 45.03
N ALA A 376 32.34 17.88 45.95
CA ALA A 376 33.25 18.36 46.98
C ALA A 376 33.54 17.30 48.05
N ASP A 377 34.80 17.33 48.46
CA ASP A 377 35.57 16.52 49.39
C ASP A 377 35.11 16.60 50.86
N GLY A 378 35.50 15.59 51.66
CA GLY A 378 35.75 15.77 53.10
C GLY A 378 34.86 15.05 54.12
N GLY A 379 35.40 13.98 54.73
CA GLY A 379 35.43 13.88 56.19
C GLY A 379 34.56 12.84 56.92
N ALA A 380 35.20 11.72 57.26
CA ALA A 380 35.15 11.00 58.55
C ALA A 380 33.82 10.43 59.11
N ALA A 381 33.83 9.10 59.29
CA ALA A 381 32.95 8.34 60.18
C ALA A 381 33.27 8.63 61.68
N PRO A 382 32.35 8.34 62.63
CA PRO A 382 32.36 7.00 63.23
C PRO A 382 30.99 6.39 63.65
N ALA A 383 31.00 5.06 63.65
CA ALA A 383 30.39 4.03 64.52
C ALA A 383 29.10 4.25 65.37
N ALA A 384 28.28 3.19 65.31
CA ALA A 384 27.56 2.49 66.39
C ALA A 384 26.13 2.91 66.78
N ALA A 385 25.23 1.91 66.65
CA ALA A 385 23.84 1.80 67.10
C ALA A 385 23.75 1.69 68.66
N PRO A 386 22.57 1.62 69.34
CA PRO A 386 21.44 0.74 68.99
C PRO A 386 19.99 1.16 69.35
N ALA A 387 19.06 0.35 68.81
CA ALA A 387 17.80 -0.11 69.38
C ALA A 387 16.59 0.85 69.56
N SER A 388 15.51 0.54 68.85
CA SER A 388 14.23 0.15 69.48
C SER A 388 13.35 -0.62 68.49
N ALA A 389 12.95 -1.82 68.91
CA ALA A 389 12.01 -2.73 68.25
C ALA A 389 10.72 -2.78 69.06
N SER A 390 9.58 -2.96 68.39
CA SER A 390 8.39 -3.76 68.79
C SER A 390 7.27 -3.43 67.80
N GLY A 391 6.47 -4.31 67.20
CA GLY A 391 6.32 -5.74 67.31
C GLY A 391 5.06 -6.10 66.48
N ALA A 392 5.15 -7.12 65.63
CA ALA A 392 3.98 -7.88 65.17
C ALA A 392 3.74 -9.01 66.21
N PRO A 393 2.54 -9.63 66.29
CA PRO A 393 2.34 -10.79 65.40
C PRO A 393 0.87 -11.23 65.08
N LEU A 394 0.78 -12.08 64.04
CA LEU A 394 -0.08 -13.28 63.85
C LEU A 394 -1.58 -13.21 63.42
N ASN A 395 -1.81 -13.84 62.25
CA ASN A 395 -2.84 -14.79 61.80
C ASN A 395 -4.09 -15.09 62.67
N ALA A 396 -5.29 -15.12 62.06
CA ALA A 396 -6.08 -16.34 61.77
C ALA A 396 -7.56 -16.05 61.43
N ASN A 397 -8.05 -16.74 60.38
CA ASN A 397 -9.32 -17.47 60.19
C ASN A 397 -10.73 -16.94 60.60
N GLU A 398 -11.69 -17.37 59.78
CA GLU A 398 -13.15 -17.53 59.95
C GLU A 398 -14.02 -16.25 59.85
N SER A 399 -14.77 -16.03 58.75
CA SER A 399 -15.98 -16.70 58.23
C SER A 399 -17.28 -16.23 58.88
N VAL A 400 -18.14 -15.60 58.07
CA VAL A 400 -19.58 -15.52 58.31
C VAL A 400 -20.30 -15.79 56.98
N ASN A 401 -20.81 -17.02 56.89
CA ASN A 401 -21.95 -17.52 56.09
C ASN A 401 -23.18 -16.61 56.31
N SER A 402 -24.25 -16.47 55.52
CA SER A 402 -24.90 -17.13 54.37
C SER A 402 -25.85 -16.04 53.78
N THR A 403 -26.48 -16.08 52.61
CA THR A 403 -27.30 -17.11 51.95
C THR A 403 -27.51 -16.63 50.49
N GLU A 404 -27.15 -17.43 49.48
CA GLU A 404 -28.03 -18.30 48.68
C GLU A 404 -28.46 -17.63 47.34
N LYS A 405 -27.82 -17.98 46.20
CA LYS A 405 -28.25 -18.97 45.15
C LYS A 405 -29.54 -18.49 44.44
N THR A 406 -29.62 -18.23 43.13
CA THR A 406 -29.32 -19.03 41.92
C THR A 406 -29.46 -18.06 40.71
N GLY A 407 -28.58 -18.01 39.71
CA GLY A 407 -28.53 -18.96 38.57
C GLY A 407 -29.52 -18.58 37.45
N GLY A 408 -29.03 -17.99 36.34
CA GLY A 408 -29.78 -17.95 35.07
C GLY A 408 -29.64 -16.66 34.25
N SER A 409 -28.94 -16.74 33.11
CA SER A 409 -29.15 -15.90 31.91
C SER A 409 -29.44 -16.87 30.73
N PRO A 410 -30.00 -16.44 29.58
CA PRO A 410 -30.40 -15.09 29.16
C PRO A 410 -31.78 -15.01 28.45
N ARG A 411 -32.34 -13.81 28.22
CA ARG A 411 -33.41 -13.62 27.20
C ARG A 411 -33.30 -12.25 26.49
N PRO A 412 -33.45 -12.19 25.15
CA PRO A 412 -33.46 -10.95 24.37
C PRO A 412 -34.87 -10.28 24.35
N PRO A 413 -34.97 -8.96 24.06
CA PRO A 413 -36.26 -8.28 23.91
C PRO A 413 -36.90 -8.44 22.50
N PRO A 414 -38.22 -8.18 22.37
CA PRO A 414 -39.11 -8.86 21.42
C PRO A 414 -39.39 -8.12 20.10
N ALA A 415 -39.94 -8.89 19.14
CA ALA A 415 -40.47 -8.45 17.85
C ALA A 415 -41.92 -7.92 17.94
N ASP A 416 -42.24 -7.04 17.00
CA ASP A 416 -43.48 -6.27 16.80
C ASP A 416 -44.62 -7.11 16.17
N PRO A 417 -45.89 -7.03 16.64
CA PRO A 417 -47.02 -7.70 16.00
C PRO A 417 -48.01 -6.69 15.38
N GLY A 418 -48.28 -6.81 14.08
CA GLY A 418 -49.33 -6.02 13.44
C GLY A 418 -49.66 -6.43 12.02
N GLU A 419 -50.47 -7.49 11.86
CA GLU A 419 -51.29 -7.72 10.67
C GLU A 419 -52.68 -8.18 11.13
N PRO A 420 -53.75 -7.81 10.41
CA PRO A 420 -54.54 -8.86 9.76
C PRO A 420 -55.05 -8.49 8.37
N GLN A 421 -55.06 -9.48 7.49
CA GLN A 421 -55.70 -9.49 6.17
C GLN A 421 -57.23 -9.65 6.25
N PRO A 422 -57.95 -9.50 5.12
CA PRO A 422 -58.14 -10.63 4.18
C PRO A 422 -57.54 -10.46 2.78
#